data_AF-A0A1I5WVY5-F1
#
_entry.id   AF-A0A1I5WVY5-F1
#
_cell.length_a   1.000
_cell.length_b   1.000
_cell.length_c   1.000
_cell.angle_alpha   90.00
_cell.angle_beta   90.00
_cell.angle_gamma   90.00
#
_symmetry.space_group_name_H-M   'P 1'
#
loop_
_entity.id
_entity.type
_entity.pdbx_description
1 polymer ?
#
loop_
_entity_poly.entity_id
_entity_poly.type
_entity_poly.pdbx_seq_one_letter_code
_entity_poly.pdbx_strand_id
1 'polypeptide(L)'
;MNSIKLSISQLRLLLAVTAVLGILFVATTGGLYWYHDQWVTGQANPFVLPRAGHLLLLQGTLAHENNVATWYSAMLMLLVAFTSLLCFGVDQQPGGSRRTRVAGWGWVGLAGMFALLSFDEIGSFHETIGDTAVFAAVGRGSGWTAFLVLLAGVGAAIGCFGVLHLRRHPVALALLVVGTLLFLSNPYQEKLEIDAYRAAADPATWQRPLGLLLLEEGSELLATWCFLCATVVYSAGRPHRGRLDRPEDPAGLAIRLAYSPHGATLGVGLVAAMLALLLTQVAGQQIAPGMGIPKNWFPSAGAFGLFVFSLYQFSRGGRAKAGHAVLAACSLGISVFYGSDLYSAPVLWREGSAAGYALRLLLAGLCGGLALLLWRGQRLTRLQTATLGLGLTGWAAALWFPQEQAALVAFGGAVGLALALVPNSFLPASVPAEMTQQAEPFVQQEAPVRKNPAGASAAAGGI
;
A
#
# COMPACT_ATOMS: atom_id res chain seq x y z
N MET A 1 -7.96 22.11 -10.24
CA MET A 1 -7.33 21.48 -9.05
C MET A 1 -7.87 20.07 -8.90
N ASN A 2 -6.98 19.08 -8.80
CA ASN A 2 -7.39 17.70 -8.56
C ASN A 2 -7.62 17.48 -7.06
N SER A 3 -8.79 16.95 -6.71
CA SER A 3 -9.11 16.58 -5.34
C SER A 3 -9.55 15.12 -5.32
N ILE A 4 -9.06 14.35 -4.34
CA ILE A 4 -9.61 13.04 -4.01
C ILE A 4 -10.87 13.28 -3.19
N LYS A 5 -12.00 12.73 -3.64
CA LYS A 5 -13.27 12.78 -2.91
C LYS A 5 -13.75 11.37 -2.63
N LEU A 6 -13.90 11.01 -1.36
CA LEU A 6 -14.52 9.76 -0.91
C LEU A 6 -15.72 10.09 -0.04
N SER A 7 -16.88 9.51 -0.35
CA SER A 7 -18.07 9.65 0.47
C SER A 7 -17.96 8.83 1.75
N ILE A 8 -18.71 9.22 2.79
CA ILE A 8 -18.78 8.44 4.03
C ILE A 8 -19.23 7.00 3.76
N SER A 9 -20.18 6.79 2.84
CA SER A 9 -20.65 5.45 2.47
C SER A 9 -19.53 4.58 1.87
N GLN A 10 -18.66 5.16 1.04
CA GLN A 10 -17.50 4.46 0.48
C GLN A 10 -16.50 4.07 1.56
N LEU A 11 -16.21 4.97 2.51
CA LEU A 11 -15.32 4.70 3.63
C LEU A 11 -15.89 3.60 4.54
N ARG A 12 -17.20 3.63 4.83
CA ARG A 12 -17.87 2.57 5.59
C ARG A 12 -17.81 1.22 4.89
N LEU A 13 -18.07 1.20 3.57
CA LEU A 13 -17.99 -0.02 2.78
C LEU A 13 -16.57 -0.60 2.80
N LEU A 14 -15.54 0.25 2.65
CA LEU A 14 -14.14 -0.17 2.75
C LEU A 14 -13.86 -0.86 4.10
N LEU A 15 -14.22 -0.21 5.21
CA LEU A 15 -14.00 -0.76 6.56
C LEU A 15 -14.79 -2.06 6.80
N ALA A 16 -16.02 -2.15 6.28
CA ALA A 16 -16.85 -3.33 6.42
C ALA A 16 -16.29 -4.52 5.62
N VAL A 17 -15.86 -4.28 4.37
CA VAL A 17 -15.28 -5.33 3.52
C VAL A 17 -13.98 -5.86 4.14
N THR A 18 -13.09 -4.99 4.62
CA THR A 18 -11.86 -5.45 5.29
C THR A 18 -12.17 -6.17 6.60
N ALA A 19 -13.12 -5.71 7.41
CA ALA A 19 -13.52 -6.42 8.61
C ALA A 19 -14.04 -7.84 8.30
N VAL A 20 -14.94 -7.98 7.32
CA VAL A 20 -15.51 -9.27 6.92
C VAL A 20 -14.44 -10.22 6.38
N LEU A 21 -13.53 -9.73 5.54
CA LEU A 21 -12.42 -10.54 5.04
C LEU A 21 -11.49 -10.99 6.17
N GLY A 22 -11.14 -10.10 7.11
CA GLY A 22 -10.34 -10.47 8.28
C GLY A 22 -11.00 -11.58 9.11
N ILE A 23 -12.29 -11.44 9.41
CA ILE A 23 -13.06 -12.48 10.13
C ILE A 23 -13.08 -13.80 9.35
N LEU A 24 -13.26 -13.73 8.02
CA LEU A 24 -13.27 -14.92 7.16
C LEU A 24 -11.93 -15.67 7.21
N PHE A 25 -10.79 -14.97 7.16
CA PHE A 25 -9.47 -15.62 7.21
C PHE A 25 -9.16 -16.19 8.58
N VAL A 26 -9.51 -15.49 9.67
CA VAL A 26 -9.41 -16.05 11.04
C VAL A 26 -10.28 -17.31 11.19
N ALA A 27 -11.53 -17.27 10.68
CA ALA A 27 -12.43 -18.43 10.73
C ALA A 27 -11.92 -19.61 9.88
N THR A 28 -11.37 -19.33 8.69
CA THR A 28 -10.82 -20.36 7.80
C THR A 28 -9.57 -21.01 8.41
N THR A 29 -8.73 -20.21 9.08
CA THR A 29 -7.58 -20.71 9.86
C THR A 29 -8.03 -21.68 10.95
N GLY A 30 -9.04 -21.32 11.74
CA GLY A 30 -9.62 -22.21 12.76
C GLY A 30 -10.23 -23.47 12.18
N GLY A 31 -10.98 -23.35 11.08
CA GLY A 31 -11.59 -24.49 10.39
C GLY A 31 -10.57 -25.47 9.81
N LEU A 32 -9.50 -24.97 9.19
CA LEU A 32 -8.43 -25.81 8.64
C LEU A 32 -7.67 -26.54 9.76
N TYR A 33 -7.36 -25.85 10.85
CA TYR A 33 -6.65 -26.46 11.97
C TYR A 33 -7.47 -27.57 12.62
N TRP A 34 -8.77 -27.32 12.84
CA TRP A 34 -9.71 -28.35 13.30
C TRP A 34 -9.75 -29.54 12.35
N TYR A 35 -9.79 -29.29 11.03
CA TYR A 35 -9.75 -30.35 10.02
C TYR A 35 -8.45 -31.17 10.07
N HIS A 36 -7.29 -30.51 10.23
CA HIS A 36 -5.99 -31.17 10.27
C HIS A 36 -5.82 -32.05 11.53
N ASP A 37 -6.25 -31.57 12.69
CA ASP A 37 -6.23 -32.34 13.94
C ASP A 37 -7.03 -33.65 13.82
N GLN A 38 -8.23 -33.59 13.21
CA GLN A 38 -9.05 -34.77 12.95
C GLN A 38 -8.40 -35.75 11.96
N TRP A 39 -7.65 -35.23 10.98
CA TRP A 39 -6.93 -36.07 10.00
C TRP A 39 -5.74 -36.79 10.63
N VAL A 40 -4.92 -36.07 11.41
CA VAL A 40 -3.69 -36.61 12.01
C VAL A 40 -3.99 -37.60 13.13
N THR A 41 -5.04 -37.38 13.91
CA THR A 41 -5.43 -38.28 15.02
C THR A 41 -6.03 -39.62 14.57
N GLY A 42 -6.21 -39.83 13.26
CA GLY A 42 -6.70 -41.08 12.71
C GLY A 42 -8.15 -41.40 13.07
N GLN A 43 -8.90 -40.44 13.63
CA GLN A 43 -10.35 -40.57 13.74
C GLN A 43 -10.91 -40.61 12.32
N ALA A 44 -11.66 -41.67 11.99
CA ALA A 44 -12.27 -41.84 10.69
C ALA A 44 -13.27 -40.70 10.44
N ASN A 45 -12.78 -39.59 9.88
CA ASN A 45 -13.61 -38.45 9.55
C ASN A 45 -14.34 -38.78 8.23
N PRO A 46 -15.68 -38.95 8.24
CA PRO A 46 -16.43 -39.23 7.01
C PRO A 46 -16.36 -38.06 6.01
N PHE A 47 -15.86 -36.90 6.42
CA PHE A 47 -15.72 -35.68 5.62
C PHE A 47 -14.27 -35.44 5.14
N VAL A 48 -13.61 -36.46 4.59
CA VAL A 48 -12.33 -36.25 3.90
C VAL A 48 -12.55 -35.31 2.72
N LEU A 49 -12.04 -34.09 2.84
CA LEU A 49 -12.09 -33.15 1.72
C LEU A 49 -11.24 -33.72 0.59
N PRO A 50 -11.75 -33.69 -0.66
CA PRO A 50 -10.91 -33.94 -1.82
C PRO A 50 -9.67 -33.04 -1.76
N ARG A 51 -8.55 -33.50 -2.33
CA ARG A 51 -7.28 -32.73 -2.37
C ARG A 51 -7.49 -31.26 -2.78
N ALA A 52 -8.39 -31.01 -3.73
CA ALA A 52 -8.74 -29.65 -4.16
C ALA A 52 -9.37 -28.79 -3.03
N GLY A 53 -10.24 -29.36 -2.20
CA GLY A 53 -10.83 -28.68 -1.06
C GLY A 53 -9.81 -28.33 0.02
N HIS A 54 -8.88 -29.25 0.30
CA HIS A 54 -7.76 -28.96 1.21
C HIS A 54 -6.85 -27.84 0.68
N LEU A 55 -6.47 -27.89 -0.60
CA LEU A 55 -5.68 -26.83 -1.23
C LEU A 55 -6.38 -25.47 -1.21
N LEU A 56 -7.71 -25.44 -1.34
CA LEU A 56 -8.49 -24.21 -1.23
C LEU A 56 -8.49 -23.65 0.21
N LEU A 57 -8.64 -24.51 1.22
CA LEU A 57 -8.58 -24.09 2.62
C LEU A 57 -7.18 -23.58 3.01
N LEU A 58 -6.12 -24.19 2.46
CA LEU A 58 -4.75 -23.70 2.62
C LEU A 58 -4.55 -22.29 2.06
N GLN A 59 -5.40 -21.81 1.14
CA GLN A 59 -5.30 -20.43 0.67
C GLN A 59 -5.87 -19.42 1.68
N GLY A 60 -6.78 -19.85 2.56
CA GLY A 60 -7.44 -18.99 3.53
C GLY A 60 -6.90 -19.10 4.96
N THR A 61 -5.79 -19.79 5.17
CA THR A 61 -5.19 -19.94 6.50
C THR A 61 -4.11 -18.90 6.74
N LEU A 62 -4.10 -18.27 7.91
CA LEU A 62 -3.02 -17.37 8.32
C LEU A 62 -1.79 -18.14 8.80
N ALA A 63 -1.90 -19.45 9.02
CA ALA A 63 -0.81 -20.28 9.53
C ALA A 63 0.30 -20.62 8.51
N HIS A 64 0.17 -20.14 7.27
CA HIS A 64 1.10 -20.48 6.20
C HIS A 64 1.45 -19.21 5.44
N GLU A 65 2.68 -19.15 4.97
CA GLU A 65 3.15 -18.09 4.10
C GLU A 65 2.71 -18.25 2.65
N ASN A 66 2.83 -17.17 1.88
CA ASN A 66 2.61 -17.13 0.44
C ASN A 66 1.21 -17.66 0.04
N ASN A 67 0.17 -17.28 0.76
CA ASN A 67 -1.20 -17.64 0.43
C ASN A 67 -2.11 -16.40 0.39
N VAL A 68 -3.41 -16.59 0.14
CA VAL A 68 -4.35 -15.46 -0.02
C VAL A 68 -4.58 -14.73 1.31
N ALA A 69 -4.51 -15.42 2.46
CA ALA A 69 -4.63 -14.79 3.76
C ALA A 69 -3.44 -13.87 4.08
N THR A 70 -2.20 -14.35 3.86
CA THR A 70 -0.97 -13.54 3.97
C THR A 70 -0.99 -12.35 3.01
N TRP A 71 -1.38 -12.57 1.74
CA TRP A 71 -1.57 -11.48 0.78
C TRP A 71 -2.56 -10.43 1.29
N TYR A 72 -3.67 -10.87 1.86
CA TYR A 72 -4.69 -9.98 2.38
C TYR A 72 -4.15 -9.14 3.55
N SER A 73 -3.48 -9.77 4.51
CA SER A 73 -2.81 -9.11 5.64
C SER A 73 -1.83 -8.04 5.14
N ALA A 74 -0.96 -8.41 4.20
CA ALA A 74 0.00 -7.51 3.57
C ALA A 74 -0.66 -6.31 2.88
N MET A 75 -1.71 -6.54 2.08
CA MET A 75 -2.40 -5.46 1.36
C MET A 75 -3.25 -4.59 2.30
N LEU A 76 -3.75 -5.14 3.41
CA LEU A 76 -4.43 -4.37 4.45
C LEU A 76 -3.45 -3.39 5.11
N MET A 77 -2.22 -3.82 5.42
CA MET A 77 -1.16 -2.95 5.91
C MET A 77 -0.79 -1.88 4.88
N LEU A 78 -0.66 -2.24 3.59
CA LEU A 78 -0.41 -1.26 2.53
C LEU A 78 -1.56 -0.23 2.41
N LEU A 79 -2.80 -0.64 2.64
CA LEU A 79 -3.95 0.26 2.69
C LEU A 79 -3.87 1.22 3.90
N VAL A 80 -3.41 0.77 5.06
CA VAL A 80 -3.10 1.65 6.21
C VAL A 80 -2.03 2.67 5.84
N ALA A 81 -0.98 2.24 5.12
CA ALA A 81 0.05 3.15 4.64
C ALA A 81 -0.52 4.23 3.70
N PHE A 82 -1.33 3.85 2.71
CA PHE A 82 -1.99 4.80 1.82
C PHE A 82 -2.91 5.77 2.57
N THR A 83 -3.76 5.27 3.48
CA THR A 83 -4.68 6.13 4.24
C THR A 83 -3.94 7.04 5.23
N SER A 84 -2.78 6.64 5.74
CA SER A 84 -1.89 7.52 6.52
C SER A 84 -1.35 8.66 5.66
N LEU A 85 -0.91 8.40 4.43
CA LEU A 85 -0.50 9.46 3.49
C LEU A 85 -1.66 10.40 3.14
N LEU A 86 -2.90 9.89 3.07
CA LEU A 86 -4.08 10.73 2.92
C LEU A 86 -4.27 11.65 4.14
N CYS A 87 -4.08 11.14 5.36
CA CYS A 87 -4.12 11.94 6.59
C CYS A 87 -3.04 13.03 6.61
N PHE A 88 -1.82 12.71 6.15
CA PHE A 88 -0.77 13.70 5.92
C PHE A 88 -1.23 14.79 4.95
N GLY A 89 -1.82 14.41 3.82
CA GLY A 89 -2.37 15.34 2.84
C GLY A 89 -3.47 16.25 3.41
N VAL A 90 -4.31 15.73 4.32
CA VAL A 90 -5.29 16.53 5.08
C VAL A 90 -4.59 17.55 5.99
N ASP A 91 -3.47 17.18 6.61
CA ASP A 91 -2.71 18.06 7.50
C ASP A 91 -1.94 19.17 6.79
N GLN A 92 -1.52 18.94 5.55
CA GLN A 92 -0.78 19.93 4.76
C GLN A 92 -1.66 20.93 4.00
N GLN A 93 -2.98 20.89 4.17
CA GLN A 93 -3.86 21.85 3.50
C GLN A 93 -3.62 23.30 4.00
N PRO A 94 -3.71 24.30 3.10
CA PRO A 94 -3.66 25.71 3.48
C PRO A 94 -4.70 26.03 4.57
N GLY A 95 -4.29 26.76 5.61
CA GLY A 95 -5.14 27.09 6.77
C GLY A 95 -4.87 26.24 8.02
N GLY A 96 -4.04 25.18 7.92
CA GLY A 96 -3.55 24.44 9.08
C GLY A 96 -2.50 25.20 9.90
N SER A 97 -2.56 25.08 11.23
CA SER A 97 -1.53 25.64 12.12
C SER A 97 -0.15 25.03 11.80
N ARG A 98 0.94 25.77 11.99
CA ARG A 98 2.32 25.25 11.78
C ARG A 98 2.56 23.98 12.61
N ARG A 99 2.08 23.97 13.86
CA ARG A 99 2.17 22.81 14.76
C ARG A 99 1.50 21.57 14.17
N THR A 100 0.29 21.72 13.62
CA THR A 100 -0.44 20.63 12.95
C THR A 100 0.33 20.08 11.75
N ARG A 101 0.90 20.98 10.93
CA ARG A 101 1.68 20.59 9.74
C ARG A 101 2.95 19.83 10.08
N VAL A 102 3.64 20.24 11.15
CA VAL A 102 4.84 19.55 11.65
C VAL A 102 4.47 18.21 12.27
N ALA A 103 3.46 18.17 13.14
CA ALA A 103 2.99 16.92 13.75
C ALA A 103 2.45 15.93 12.71
N GLY A 104 1.89 16.41 11.61
CA GLY A 104 1.42 15.59 10.50
C GLY A 104 2.49 14.67 9.90
N TRP A 105 3.79 14.98 10.03
CA TRP A 105 4.86 14.08 9.59
C TRP A 105 4.85 12.72 10.30
N GLY A 106 4.23 12.60 11.48
CA GLY A 106 4.00 11.30 12.11
C GLY A 106 3.17 10.35 11.24
N TRP A 107 2.26 10.86 10.40
CA TRP A 107 1.55 10.05 9.41
C TRP A 107 2.46 9.48 8.32
N VAL A 108 3.51 10.21 7.93
CA VAL A 108 4.53 9.70 6.98
C VAL A 108 5.33 8.59 7.64
N GLY A 109 5.69 8.75 8.92
CA GLY A 109 6.31 7.69 9.71
C GLY A 109 5.46 6.42 9.76
N LEU A 110 4.18 6.55 10.10
CA LEU A 110 3.22 5.43 10.08
C LEU A 110 3.10 4.80 8.68
N ALA A 111 3.04 5.61 7.63
CA ALA A 111 2.98 5.10 6.26
C ALA A 111 4.22 4.28 5.90
N GLY A 112 5.41 4.73 6.28
CA GLY A 112 6.66 3.99 6.10
C GLY A 112 6.66 2.67 6.86
N MET A 113 6.25 2.69 8.14
CA MET A 113 6.18 1.48 8.98
C MET A 113 5.24 0.43 8.37
N PHE A 114 4.00 0.80 8.04
CA PHE A 114 3.03 -0.14 7.48
C PHE A 114 3.38 -0.62 6.06
N ALA A 115 4.08 0.19 5.27
CA ALA A 115 4.61 -0.27 3.98
C ALA A 115 5.73 -1.30 4.17
N LEU A 116 6.59 -1.12 5.18
CA LEU A 116 7.63 -2.09 5.53
C LEU A 116 7.04 -3.38 6.11
N LEU A 117 6.03 -3.29 6.99
CA LEU A 117 5.33 -4.46 7.51
C LEU A 117 4.56 -5.20 6.39
N SER A 118 3.94 -4.47 5.45
CA SER A 118 3.35 -5.08 4.26
C SER A 118 4.36 -5.86 3.42
N PHE A 119 5.57 -5.32 3.27
CA PHE A 119 6.66 -5.98 2.57
C PHE A 119 7.20 -7.19 3.34
N ASP A 120 7.32 -7.04 4.65
CA ASP A 120 7.71 -8.09 5.57
C ASP A 120 6.74 -9.26 5.56
N GLU A 121 5.44 -9.01 5.59
CA GLU A 121 4.41 -10.06 5.54
C GLU A 121 4.52 -10.97 4.31
N ILE A 122 4.77 -10.41 3.11
CA ILE A 122 4.97 -11.24 1.91
C ILE A 122 6.39 -11.82 1.89
N GLY A 123 7.36 -11.13 2.48
CA GLY A 123 8.77 -11.53 2.46
C GLY A 123 9.19 -12.49 3.57
N SER A 124 8.38 -12.58 4.62
CA SER A 124 8.66 -13.18 5.92
C SER A 124 10.09 -12.89 6.43
N PHE A 125 10.47 -11.61 6.54
CA PHE A 125 11.80 -11.28 7.07
C PHE A 125 11.85 -11.37 8.59
N HIS A 126 10.75 -11.08 9.29
CA HIS A 126 10.69 -11.15 10.75
C HIS A 126 10.99 -12.54 11.29
N GLU A 127 10.72 -13.62 10.54
CA GLU A 127 11.15 -14.99 10.89
C GLU A 127 12.67 -15.13 10.97
N THR A 128 13.42 -14.36 10.17
CA THR A 128 14.89 -14.45 10.07
C THR A 128 15.61 -13.32 10.80
N ILE A 129 14.88 -12.32 11.31
CA ILE A 129 15.49 -11.07 11.78
C ILE A 129 16.43 -11.31 12.97
N GLY A 130 16.06 -12.24 13.86
CA GLY A 130 16.85 -12.64 15.02
C GLY A 130 18.19 -13.28 14.67
N ASP A 131 18.27 -13.90 13.50
CA ASP A 131 19.47 -14.61 13.01
C ASP A 131 20.38 -13.71 12.15
N THR A 132 19.94 -12.49 11.82
CA THR A 132 20.76 -11.58 11.02
C THR A 132 22.02 -11.14 11.78
N ALA A 133 23.11 -10.94 11.02
CA ALA A 133 24.41 -10.56 11.56
C ALA A 133 24.37 -9.31 12.45
N VAL A 134 23.44 -8.37 12.20
CA VAL A 134 23.27 -7.15 13.00
C VAL A 134 22.79 -7.48 14.41
N PHE A 135 21.74 -8.28 14.55
CA PHE A 135 21.21 -8.67 15.86
C PHE A 135 22.10 -9.72 16.55
N ALA A 136 22.78 -10.58 15.78
CA ALA A 136 23.78 -11.51 16.30
C ALA A 136 25.03 -10.78 16.86
N ALA A 137 25.51 -9.74 16.17
CA ALA A 137 26.71 -8.98 16.56
C ALA A 137 26.49 -8.09 17.79
N VAL A 138 25.30 -7.48 17.91
CA VAL A 138 24.90 -6.75 19.13
C VAL A 138 24.64 -7.73 20.29
N GLY A 139 24.30 -8.98 19.95
CA GLY A 139 23.71 -9.94 20.85
C GLY A 139 24.65 -10.63 21.84
N ARG A 140 25.66 -11.38 21.38
CA ARG A 140 26.19 -12.53 22.16
C ARG A 140 25.07 -13.37 22.83
N GLY A 141 23.87 -13.44 22.21
CA GLY A 141 22.63 -13.97 22.80
C GLY A 141 21.51 -12.95 23.13
N SER A 142 21.75 -11.64 23.03
CA SER A 142 20.79 -10.56 23.36
C SER A 142 20.12 -9.86 22.16
N GLY A 143 20.24 -10.39 20.94
CA GLY A 143 19.65 -9.78 19.73
C GLY A 143 18.15 -9.52 19.86
N TRP A 144 17.42 -10.48 20.46
CA TRP A 144 16.01 -10.34 20.80
C TRP A 144 15.71 -9.19 21.77
N THR A 145 16.60 -8.91 22.72
CA THR A 145 16.42 -7.75 23.64
C THR A 145 16.52 -6.44 22.88
N ALA A 146 17.49 -6.31 21.96
CA ALA A 146 17.63 -5.13 21.11
C ALA A 146 16.38 -4.94 20.22
N PHE A 147 15.85 -6.03 19.65
CA PHE A 147 14.60 -6.00 18.88
C PHE A 147 13.40 -5.53 19.74
N LEU A 148 13.24 -6.06 20.95
CA LEU A 148 12.16 -5.64 21.87
C LEU A 148 12.28 -4.16 22.27
N VAL A 149 13.50 -3.65 22.51
CA VAL A 149 13.73 -2.23 22.80
C VAL A 149 13.36 -1.36 21.60
N LEU A 150 13.74 -1.79 20.39
CA LEU A 150 13.36 -1.10 19.16
C LEU A 150 11.83 -1.04 19.01
N LEU A 151 11.15 -2.17 19.21
CA LEU A 151 9.70 -2.25 19.10
C LEU A 151 8.99 -1.38 20.14
N ALA A 152 9.46 -1.40 21.40
CA ALA A 152 8.97 -0.51 22.45
C ALA A 152 9.18 0.97 22.10
N GLY A 153 10.32 1.31 21.49
CA GLY A 153 10.61 2.65 20.99
C GLY A 153 9.65 3.10 19.88
N VAL A 154 9.34 2.21 18.94
CA VAL A 154 8.34 2.45 17.88
C VAL A 154 6.95 2.65 18.50
N GLY A 155 6.53 1.77 19.41
CA GLY A 155 5.27 1.90 20.13
C GLY A 155 5.14 3.21 20.90
N ALA A 156 6.21 3.63 21.60
CA ALA A 156 6.27 4.91 22.30
C ALA A 156 6.18 6.10 21.33
N ALA A 157 6.84 6.04 20.17
CA ALA A 157 6.75 7.07 19.14
C ALA A 157 5.33 7.20 18.58
N ILE A 158 4.66 6.08 18.28
CA ILE A 158 3.27 6.05 17.81
C ILE A 158 2.33 6.61 18.89
N GLY A 159 2.49 6.20 20.15
CA GLY A 159 1.70 6.71 21.28
C GLY A 159 1.89 8.22 21.49
N CYS A 160 3.13 8.70 21.45
CA CYS A 160 3.47 10.12 21.54
C CYS A 160 2.84 10.92 20.40
N PHE A 161 2.95 10.43 19.17
CA PHE A 161 2.28 11.01 18.00
C PHE A 161 0.75 11.08 18.21
N GLY A 162 0.14 9.97 18.64
CA GLY A 162 -1.29 9.90 18.94
C GLY A 162 -1.72 10.96 19.96
N VAL A 163 -1.05 11.05 21.10
CA VAL A 163 -1.39 12.01 22.16
C VAL A 163 -1.19 13.46 21.70
N LEU A 164 -0.08 13.75 21.03
CA LEU A 164 0.24 15.12 20.61
C LEU A 164 -0.66 15.62 19.47
N HIS A 165 -1.05 14.72 18.57
CA HIS A 165 -1.75 15.07 17.32
C HIS A 165 -3.24 14.72 17.33
N LEU A 166 -3.61 13.56 17.87
CA LEU A 166 -4.96 13.01 17.79
C LEU A 166 -5.82 13.22 19.05
N ARG A 167 -5.32 13.89 20.10
CA ARG A 167 -6.11 14.17 21.32
C ARG A 167 -7.45 14.89 21.10
N ARG A 168 -7.62 15.58 19.97
CA ARG A 168 -8.90 16.23 19.58
C ARG A 168 -9.84 15.30 18.81
N HIS A 169 -9.38 14.10 18.48
CA HIS A 169 -10.09 13.05 17.77
C HIS A 169 -10.05 11.78 18.63
N PRO A 170 -10.78 11.73 19.77
CA PRO A 170 -10.61 10.71 20.80
C PRO A 170 -10.86 9.29 20.28
N VAL A 171 -11.80 9.11 19.34
CA VAL A 171 -12.06 7.80 18.71
C VAL A 171 -10.86 7.34 17.88
N ALA A 172 -10.27 8.21 17.06
CA ALA A 172 -9.09 7.86 16.27
C ALA A 172 -7.87 7.58 17.18
N LEU A 173 -7.72 8.34 18.27
CA LEU A 173 -6.69 8.09 19.27
C LEU A 173 -6.88 6.72 19.96
N ALA A 174 -8.09 6.40 20.40
CA ALA A 174 -8.39 5.12 21.05
C ALA A 174 -8.09 3.95 20.12
N LEU A 175 -8.52 4.02 18.85
CA LEU A 175 -8.23 3.01 17.84
C LEU A 175 -6.72 2.84 17.59
N LEU A 176 -5.98 3.95 17.47
CA LEU A 176 -4.52 3.91 17.31
C LEU A 176 -3.86 3.28 18.54
N VAL A 177 -4.29 3.60 19.76
CA VAL A 177 -3.74 3.01 21.00
C VAL A 177 -4.03 1.52 21.06
N VAL A 178 -5.27 1.08 20.80
CA VAL A 178 -5.65 -0.34 20.77
C VAL A 178 -4.80 -1.09 19.74
N GLY A 179 -4.72 -0.58 18.51
CA GLY A 179 -3.87 -1.19 17.48
C GLY A 179 -2.40 -1.25 17.88
N THR A 180 -1.87 -0.21 18.53
CA THR A 180 -0.48 -0.20 19.03
C THR A 180 -0.27 -1.29 20.09
N LEU A 181 -1.19 -1.40 21.05
CA LEU A 181 -1.07 -2.39 22.13
C LEU A 181 -1.17 -3.82 21.61
N LEU A 182 -2.02 -4.08 20.62
CA LEU A 182 -2.13 -5.37 19.96
C LEU A 182 -0.81 -5.76 19.29
N PHE A 183 -0.24 -4.90 18.42
CA PHE A 183 1.08 -5.18 17.82
C PHE A 183 2.20 -5.35 18.85
N LEU A 184 2.24 -4.52 19.89
CA LEU A 184 3.23 -4.65 20.97
C LEU A 184 3.08 -5.94 21.77
N SER A 185 1.93 -6.61 21.68
CA SER A 185 1.72 -7.89 22.35
C SER A 185 2.28 -9.08 21.56
N ASN A 186 2.50 -8.96 20.24
CA ASN A 186 2.93 -10.10 19.41
C ASN A 186 4.23 -10.77 19.88
N PRO A 187 5.31 -10.05 20.23
CA PRO A 187 6.51 -10.73 20.71
C PRO A 187 6.29 -11.52 22.00
N TYR A 188 5.30 -11.11 22.81
CA TYR A 188 4.92 -11.89 23.98
C TYR A 188 4.13 -13.14 23.59
N GLN A 189 3.27 -13.05 22.58
CA GLN A 189 2.51 -14.19 22.06
C GLN A 189 3.44 -15.22 21.40
N GLU A 190 4.39 -14.77 20.57
CA GLU A 190 5.45 -15.58 19.97
C GLU A 190 6.31 -16.25 21.06
N LYS A 191 6.64 -15.52 22.13
CA LYS A 191 7.35 -16.10 23.28
C LYS A 191 6.55 -17.23 23.93
N LEU A 192 5.24 -17.06 24.13
CA LEU A 192 4.38 -18.11 24.70
C LEU A 192 4.39 -19.35 23.83
N GLU A 193 4.40 -19.18 22.50
CA GLU A 193 4.52 -20.28 21.56
C GLU A 193 5.86 -21.01 21.66
N ILE A 194 6.98 -20.26 21.66
CA ILE A 194 8.32 -20.84 21.80
C ILE A 194 8.45 -21.59 23.13
N ASP A 195 7.94 -21.02 24.22
CA ASP A 195 7.96 -21.66 25.54
C ASP A 195 7.07 -22.93 25.56
N ALA A 196 5.92 -22.91 24.89
CA ALA A 196 5.04 -24.07 24.73
C ALA A 196 5.69 -25.19 23.89
N TYR A 197 6.39 -24.84 22.82
CA TYR A 197 7.17 -25.78 22.00
C TYR A 197 8.29 -26.43 22.82
N ARG A 198 9.06 -25.62 23.57
CA ARG A 198 10.16 -26.12 24.42
C ARG A 198 9.70 -26.97 25.60
N ALA A 199 8.49 -26.71 26.10
CA ALA A 199 7.88 -27.49 27.18
C ALA A 199 7.20 -28.77 26.71
N ALA A 200 7.07 -28.99 25.39
CA ALA A 200 6.48 -30.20 24.84
C ALA A 200 7.30 -31.44 25.21
N ALA A 201 6.62 -32.53 25.55
CA ALA A 201 7.27 -33.81 25.88
C ALA A 201 8.10 -34.36 24.71
N ASP A 202 7.67 -34.09 23.48
CA ASP A 202 8.38 -34.38 22.24
C ASP A 202 8.22 -33.20 21.27
N PRO A 203 9.26 -32.35 21.12
CA PRO A 203 9.23 -31.24 20.17
C PRO A 203 9.05 -31.67 18.71
N ALA A 204 9.43 -32.90 18.33
CA ALA A 204 9.32 -33.36 16.95
C ALA A 204 7.87 -33.63 16.52
N THR A 205 6.97 -33.86 17.47
CA THR A 205 5.54 -34.09 17.24
C THR A 205 4.67 -32.91 17.68
N TRP A 206 5.27 -31.83 18.16
CA TRP A 206 4.55 -30.64 18.58
C TRP A 206 3.86 -29.97 17.39
N GLN A 207 2.61 -29.54 17.63
CA GLN A 207 1.85 -28.72 16.70
C GLN A 207 1.47 -27.42 17.40
N ARG A 208 1.63 -26.29 16.71
CA ARG A 208 1.29 -24.95 17.19
C ARG A 208 -0.16 -24.91 17.65
N PRO A 209 -0.49 -24.74 18.95
CA PRO A 209 -1.86 -24.75 19.42
C PRO A 209 -2.72 -23.70 18.71
N LEU A 210 -3.92 -24.09 18.26
CA LEU A 210 -4.83 -23.18 17.55
C LEU A 210 -5.08 -21.86 18.28
N GLY A 211 -5.21 -21.91 19.61
CA GLY A 211 -5.44 -20.72 20.42
C GLY A 211 -4.29 -19.72 20.35
N LEU A 212 -3.04 -20.19 20.27
CA LEU A 212 -1.86 -19.31 20.15
C LEU A 212 -1.77 -18.73 18.74
N LEU A 213 -1.97 -19.57 17.72
CA LEU A 213 -2.03 -19.14 16.32
C LEU A 213 -3.11 -18.08 16.08
N LEU A 214 -4.35 -18.31 16.53
CA LEU A 214 -5.43 -17.34 16.35
C LEU A 214 -5.21 -16.06 17.16
N LEU A 215 -4.52 -16.15 18.29
CA LEU A 215 -4.19 -14.98 19.10
C LEU A 215 -3.18 -14.10 18.33
N GLU A 216 -2.11 -14.70 17.80
CA GLU A 216 -1.05 -14.00 17.08
C GLU A 216 -1.57 -13.35 15.80
N GLU A 217 -1.96 -14.17 14.84
CA GLU A 217 -2.42 -13.74 13.52
C GLU A 217 -3.69 -12.87 13.63
N GLY A 218 -4.60 -13.23 14.54
CA GLY A 218 -5.84 -12.51 14.76
C GLY A 218 -5.61 -11.14 15.40
N SER A 219 -4.66 -11.03 16.33
CA SER A 219 -4.32 -9.75 16.95
C SER A 219 -3.61 -8.81 15.98
N GLU A 220 -2.80 -9.32 15.05
CA GLU A 220 -2.17 -8.56 13.97
C GLU A 220 -3.16 -7.99 12.97
N LEU A 221 -4.09 -8.83 12.49
CA LEU A 221 -5.15 -8.38 11.60
C LEU A 221 -6.05 -7.34 12.27
N LEU A 222 -6.42 -7.57 13.53
CA LEU A 222 -7.23 -6.62 14.30
C LEU A 222 -6.47 -5.32 14.55
N ALA A 223 -5.18 -5.39 14.89
CA ALA A 223 -4.33 -4.22 15.08
C ALA A 223 -4.31 -3.35 13.82
N THR A 224 -4.02 -3.96 12.68
CA THR A 224 -3.98 -3.31 11.38
C THR A 224 -5.33 -2.67 11.04
N TRP A 225 -6.44 -3.38 11.28
CA TRP A 225 -7.78 -2.86 11.07
C TRP A 225 -8.11 -1.68 12.00
N CYS A 226 -7.66 -1.70 13.26
CA CYS A 226 -7.77 -0.56 14.17
C CYS A 226 -7.01 0.67 13.65
N PHE A 227 -5.79 0.50 13.12
CA PHE A 227 -5.06 1.60 12.48
C PHE A 227 -5.78 2.14 11.24
N LEU A 228 -6.35 1.27 10.39
CA LEU A 228 -7.16 1.68 9.25
C LEU A 228 -8.39 2.49 9.70
N CYS A 229 -9.08 2.03 10.75
CA CYS A 229 -10.20 2.77 11.32
C CYS A 229 -9.75 4.14 11.86
N ALA A 230 -8.60 4.20 12.54
CA ALA A 230 -8.05 5.44 13.08
C ALA A 230 -7.79 6.48 11.98
N THR A 231 -7.15 6.08 10.87
CA THR A 231 -6.85 6.98 9.74
C THR A 231 -8.14 7.42 9.03
N VAL A 232 -9.10 6.52 8.83
CA VAL A 232 -10.40 6.84 8.21
C VAL A 232 -11.21 7.80 9.09
N VAL A 233 -11.32 7.53 10.40
CA VAL A 233 -12.05 8.39 11.34
C VAL A 233 -11.40 9.77 11.44
N TYR A 234 -10.06 9.83 11.53
CA TYR A 234 -9.34 11.10 11.57
C TYR A 234 -9.60 11.93 10.31
N SER A 235 -9.43 11.32 9.14
CA SER A 235 -9.54 12.01 7.86
C SER A 235 -10.98 12.44 7.55
N ALA A 236 -11.99 11.64 7.93
CA ALA A 236 -13.40 11.97 7.76
C ALA A 236 -13.92 13.00 8.78
N GLY A 237 -13.37 13.01 9.99
CA GLY A 237 -13.83 13.86 11.09
C GLY A 237 -13.31 15.29 11.08
N ARG A 238 -12.47 15.68 10.11
CA ARG A 238 -11.89 17.03 10.07
C ARG A 238 -12.78 18.00 9.32
N PRO A 239 -13.32 19.05 9.97
CA PRO A 239 -14.09 20.07 9.26
C PRO A 239 -13.18 20.85 8.31
N HIS A 240 -13.58 20.95 7.04
CA HIS A 240 -12.91 21.75 6.02
C HIS A 240 -12.99 23.24 6.38
N ARG A 241 -12.04 23.72 7.17
CA ARG A 241 -11.85 25.15 7.47
C ARG A 241 -11.54 25.88 6.18
N GLY A 242 -12.55 26.54 5.61
CA GLY A 242 -12.46 27.25 4.33
C GLY A 242 -13.65 27.02 3.40
N ARG A 243 -14.66 26.25 3.82
CA ARG A 243 -15.83 25.91 2.98
C ARG A 243 -17.18 26.26 3.62
N LEU A 244 -17.19 27.22 4.55
CA LEU A 244 -18.38 27.62 5.31
C LEU A 244 -19.55 28.15 4.45
N ASP A 245 -19.34 28.42 3.16
CA ASP A 245 -20.35 29.09 2.33
C ASP A 245 -21.08 28.20 1.31
N ARG A 246 -20.86 26.87 1.30
CA ARG A 246 -21.59 25.98 0.38
C ARG A 246 -22.30 24.84 1.12
N PRO A 247 -23.59 25.00 1.45
CA PRO A 247 -24.39 23.99 2.16
C PRO A 247 -24.65 22.69 1.36
N GLU A 248 -24.24 22.62 0.09
CA GLU A 248 -24.54 21.49 -0.80
C GLU A 248 -23.42 20.45 -0.96
N ASP A 249 -22.24 20.64 -0.35
CA ASP A 249 -21.18 19.63 -0.49
C ASP A 249 -21.43 18.44 0.45
N PRO A 250 -21.55 17.20 -0.08
CA PRO A 250 -21.86 16.03 0.73
C PRO A 250 -20.74 15.75 1.74
N ALA A 251 -21.13 15.33 2.94
CA ALA A 251 -20.22 14.90 3.99
C ALA A 251 -19.28 13.79 3.49
N GLY A 252 -17.97 13.97 3.65
CA GLY A 252 -16.96 13.02 3.15
C GLY A 252 -15.52 13.53 3.22
N LEU A 253 -14.58 12.66 2.86
CA LEU A 253 -13.16 13.00 2.75
C LEU A 253 -12.92 13.74 1.43
N ALA A 254 -12.47 14.98 1.49
CA ALA A 254 -12.02 15.73 0.32
C ALA A 254 -10.59 16.22 0.51
N ILE A 255 -9.63 15.60 -0.17
CA ILE A 255 -8.23 15.99 -0.11
C ILE A 255 -7.90 16.79 -1.35
N ARG A 256 -7.53 18.05 -1.16
CA ARG A 256 -6.88 18.83 -2.21
C ARG A 256 -5.42 18.44 -2.21
N LEU A 257 -5.01 17.72 -3.25
CA LEU A 257 -3.61 17.37 -3.46
C LEU A 257 -2.89 18.63 -3.95
N ALA A 258 -2.41 19.44 -3.01
CA ALA A 258 -1.57 20.59 -3.28
C ALA A 258 -0.11 20.13 -3.38
N TYR A 259 0.19 19.30 -4.39
CA TYR A 259 1.57 18.96 -4.66
C TYR A 259 2.20 20.03 -5.53
N SER A 260 3.36 20.53 -5.12
CA SER A 260 4.27 21.08 -6.13
C SER A 260 4.71 19.89 -7.00
N PRO A 261 4.76 20.05 -8.34
CA PRO A 261 5.22 18.98 -9.22
C PRO A 261 6.60 18.47 -8.79
N HIS A 262 7.48 19.34 -8.28
CA HIS A 262 8.78 18.96 -7.73
C HIS A 262 8.70 18.05 -6.50
N GLY A 263 7.77 18.31 -5.56
CA GLY A 263 7.59 17.48 -4.37
C GLY A 263 7.01 16.10 -4.70
N ALA A 264 6.10 16.02 -5.68
CA ALA A 264 5.58 14.75 -6.18
C ALA A 264 6.68 13.93 -6.87
N THR A 265 7.47 14.56 -7.75
CA THR A 265 8.58 13.89 -8.44
C THR A 265 9.65 13.42 -7.46
N LEU A 266 10.01 14.22 -6.45
CA LEU A 266 10.97 13.82 -5.42
C LEU A 266 10.45 12.66 -4.57
N GLY A 267 9.18 12.71 -4.15
CA GLY A 267 8.56 11.62 -3.40
C GLY A 267 8.49 10.31 -4.19
N VAL A 268 8.07 10.38 -5.46
CA VAL A 268 8.08 9.23 -6.38
C VAL A 268 9.51 8.71 -6.60
N GLY A 269 10.48 9.62 -6.77
CA GLY A 269 11.89 9.27 -6.96
C GLY A 269 12.49 8.57 -5.74
N LEU A 270 12.20 9.05 -4.53
CA LEU A 270 12.64 8.43 -3.27
C LEU A 270 12.01 7.05 -3.06
N VAL A 271 10.69 6.92 -3.30
CA VAL A 271 10.01 5.62 -3.26
C VAL A 271 10.61 4.68 -4.29
N ALA A 272 10.79 5.12 -5.54
CA ALA A 272 11.41 4.31 -6.59
C ALA A 272 12.85 3.90 -6.25
N ALA A 273 13.65 4.79 -5.66
CA ALA A 273 15.01 4.49 -5.22
C ALA A 273 15.03 3.49 -4.06
N MET A 274 14.16 3.64 -3.06
CA MET A 274 14.00 2.67 -1.97
C MET A 274 13.57 1.31 -2.52
N LEU A 275 12.56 1.28 -3.40
CA LEU A 275 12.08 0.07 -4.05
C LEU A 275 13.18 -0.60 -4.89
N ALA A 276 13.97 0.18 -5.63
CA ALA A 276 15.10 -0.33 -6.41
C ALA A 276 16.18 -0.93 -5.50
N LEU A 277 16.51 -0.27 -4.39
CA LEU A 277 17.50 -0.76 -3.43
C LEU A 277 17.02 -2.05 -2.76
N LEU A 278 15.74 -2.10 -2.37
CA LEU A 278 15.08 -3.28 -1.82
C LEU A 278 15.06 -4.43 -2.84
N LEU A 279 14.70 -4.16 -4.10
CA LEU A 279 14.74 -5.12 -5.20
C LEU A 279 16.16 -5.68 -5.39
N THR A 280 17.19 -4.85 -5.35
CA THR A 280 18.58 -5.31 -5.53
C THR A 280 19.06 -6.21 -4.39
N GLN A 281 18.60 -5.99 -3.16
CA GLN A 281 18.94 -6.84 -2.01
C GLN A 281 18.20 -8.18 -2.08
N VAL A 282 16.91 -8.15 -2.47
CA VAL A 282 16.06 -9.34 -2.56
C VAL A 282 16.44 -10.23 -3.74
N ALA A 283 16.81 -9.66 -4.89
CA ALA A 283 17.11 -10.42 -6.10
C ALA A 283 18.36 -11.32 -5.97
N GLY A 284 19.21 -11.07 -4.97
CA GLY A 284 20.43 -11.85 -4.73
C GLY A 284 20.28 -13.01 -3.73
N GLN A 285 19.15 -13.14 -3.03
CA GLN A 285 19.00 -14.13 -1.97
C GLN A 285 18.33 -15.41 -2.48
N GLN A 286 18.96 -16.56 -2.21
CA GLN A 286 18.30 -17.86 -2.34
C GLN A 286 17.33 -18.04 -1.17
N ILE A 287 16.04 -18.12 -1.47
CA ILE A 287 14.99 -18.27 -0.47
C ILE A 287 14.76 -19.76 -0.25
N ALA A 288 14.81 -20.21 1.00
CA ALA A 288 14.51 -21.60 1.33
C ALA A 288 13.04 -21.93 0.99
N PRO A 289 12.73 -23.17 0.57
CA PRO A 289 11.35 -23.57 0.32
C PRO A 289 10.47 -23.35 1.56
N GLY A 290 9.32 -22.70 1.39
CA GLY A 290 8.37 -22.43 2.48
C GLY A 290 8.49 -21.07 3.15
N MET A 291 9.55 -20.30 2.88
CA MET A 291 9.68 -18.92 3.37
C MET A 291 8.89 -17.94 2.50
N GLY A 292 8.57 -16.76 3.03
CA GLY A 292 8.05 -15.64 2.25
C GLY A 292 8.90 -15.30 1.03
N ILE A 293 8.28 -14.74 0.00
CA ILE A 293 8.91 -14.42 -1.29
C ILE A 293 8.88 -12.89 -1.50
N PRO A 294 9.87 -12.14 -1.00
CA PRO A 294 9.80 -10.68 -0.99
C PRO A 294 9.70 -10.06 -2.39
N LYS A 295 10.23 -10.74 -3.42
CA LYS A 295 10.10 -10.32 -4.83
C LYS A 295 8.64 -10.25 -5.30
N ASN A 296 7.74 -11.02 -4.69
CA ASN A 296 6.32 -11.04 -5.03
C ASN A 296 5.59 -9.78 -4.53
N TRP A 297 6.14 -9.11 -3.50
CA TRP A 297 5.52 -7.91 -2.96
C TRP A 297 5.45 -6.78 -3.99
N PHE A 298 6.49 -6.58 -4.82
CA PHE A 298 6.52 -5.49 -5.80
C PHE A 298 5.39 -5.55 -6.84
N PRO A 299 5.25 -6.64 -7.64
CA PRO A 299 4.13 -6.74 -8.58
C PRO A 299 2.79 -6.76 -7.85
N SER A 300 2.70 -7.36 -6.65
CA SER A 300 1.47 -7.42 -5.88
C SER A 300 1.01 -6.03 -5.40
N ALA A 301 1.89 -5.27 -4.76
CA ALA A 301 1.66 -3.93 -4.24
C ALA A 301 1.42 -2.92 -5.37
N GLY A 302 2.17 -3.02 -6.47
CA GLY A 302 1.96 -2.19 -7.66
C GLY A 302 0.58 -2.40 -8.28
N ALA A 303 0.18 -3.66 -8.46
CA ALA A 303 -1.15 -4.01 -8.95
C ALA A 303 -2.26 -3.61 -7.94
N PHE A 304 -2.02 -3.75 -6.63
CA PHE A 304 -2.96 -3.30 -5.61
C PHE A 304 -3.18 -1.79 -5.63
N GLY A 305 -2.11 -1.00 -5.75
CA GLY A 305 -2.20 0.45 -5.93
C GLY A 305 -3.00 0.83 -7.18
N LEU A 306 -2.80 0.11 -8.28
CA LEU A 306 -3.55 0.30 -9.52
C LEU A 306 -5.03 -0.10 -9.37
N PHE A 307 -5.33 -1.14 -8.60
CA PHE A 307 -6.69 -1.52 -8.21
C PHE A 307 -7.38 -0.38 -7.45
N VAL A 308 -6.75 0.15 -6.39
CA VAL A 308 -7.29 1.25 -5.58
C VAL A 308 -7.54 2.49 -6.45
N PHE A 309 -6.58 2.86 -7.30
CA PHE A 309 -6.70 3.98 -8.21
C PHE A 309 -7.83 3.79 -9.23
N SER A 310 -7.93 2.60 -9.83
CA SER A 310 -8.95 2.29 -10.84
C SER A 310 -10.35 2.27 -10.22
N LEU A 311 -10.50 1.74 -9.01
CA LEU A 311 -11.75 1.77 -8.26
C LEU A 311 -12.17 3.21 -7.93
N TYR A 312 -11.22 4.06 -7.56
CA TYR A 312 -11.47 5.50 -7.37
C TYR A 312 -11.98 6.14 -8.67
N GLN A 313 -11.31 5.92 -9.80
CA GLN A 313 -11.73 6.46 -11.09
C GLN A 313 -13.10 5.94 -11.54
N PHE A 314 -13.39 4.65 -11.31
CA PHE A 314 -14.70 4.05 -11.54
C PHE A 314 -15.80 4.79 -10.76
N SER A 315 -15.53 5.14 -9.49
CA SER A 315 -16.49 5.82 -8.63
C SER A 315 -16.80 7.26 -9.05
N ARG A 316 -15.88 7.92 -9.74
CA ARG A 316 -16.10 9.27 -10.31
C ARG A 316 -17.02 9.27 -11.53
N GLY A 317 -17.27 8.10 -12.13
CA GLY A 317 -18.04 7.98 -13.37
C GLY A 317 -17.30 8.54 -14.60
N GLY A 318 -18.03 8.65 -15.72
CA GLY A 318 -17.50 9.09 -17.00
C GLY A 318 -17.49 8.00 -18.08
N ARG A 319 -17.01 8.35 -19.27
CA ARG A 319 -17.08 7.47 -20.47
C ARG A 319 -16.25 6.19 -20.34
N ALA A 320 -15.18 6.20 -19.54
CA ALA A 320 -14.29 5.06 -19.33
C ALA A 320 -14.63 4.22 -18.09
N LYS A 321 -15.81 4.40 -17.48
CA LYS A 321 -16.20 3.72 -16.22
C LYS A 321 -16.03 2.19 -16.32
N ALA A 322 -16.54 1.57 -17.39
CA ALA A 322 -16.42 0.13 -17.59
C ALA A 322 -14.97 -0.33 -17.69
N GLY A 323 -14.12 0.40 -18.43
CA GLY A 323 -12.69 0.10 -18.53
C GLY A 323 -11.98 0.16 -17.17
N HIS A 324 -12.31 1.13 -16.32
CA HIS A 324 -11.76 1.19 -14.96
C HIS A 324 -12.24 0.06 -14.05
N ALA A 325 -13.49 -0.39 -14.18
CA ALA A 325 -13.99 -1.55 -13.43
C ALA A 325 -13.23 -2.83 -13.80
N VAL A 326 -13.05 -3.07 -15.10
CA VAL A 326 -12.29 -4.23 -15.59
C VAL A 326 -10.83 -4.13 -15.17
N LEU A 327 -10.20 -2.96 -15.30
CA LEU A 327 -8.83 -2.76 -14.84
C LEU A 327 -8.70 -3.01 -13.33
N ALA A 328 -9.65 -2.54 -12.52
CA ALA A 328 -9.66 -2.80 -11.08
C ALA A 328 -9.71 -4.30 -10.79
N ALA A 329 -10.63 -5.04 -11.43
CA ALA A 329 -10.73 -6.49 -11.26
C ALA A 329 -9.45 -7.23 -11.69
N CYS A 330 -8.89 -6.89 -12.87
CA CYS A 330 -7.63 -7.49 -13.33
C CYS A 330 -6.45 -7.17 -12.40
N SER A 331 -6.35 -5.92 -11.93
CA SER A 331 -5.27 -5.50 -11.03
C SER A 331 -5.36 -6.19 -9.67
N LEU A 332 -6.58 -6.38 -9.15
CA LEU A 332 -6.79 -7.16 -7.93
C LEU A 332 -6.39 -8.63 -8.15
N GLY A 333 -6.80 -9.23 -9.26
CA GLY A 333 -6.43 -10.61 -9.61
C GLY A 333 -4.91 -10.80 -9.72
N ILE A 334 -4.20 -9.87 -10.37
CA ILE A 334 -2.73 -9.88 -10.47
C ILE A 334 -2.09 -9.69 -9.09
N SER A 335 -2.65 -8.80 -8.27
CA SER A 335 -2.17 -8.56 -6.91
C SER A 335 -2.21 -9.84 -6.07
N VAL A 336 -3.36 -10.52 -6.06
CA VAL A 336 -3.53 -11.82 -5.40
C VAL A 336 -2.57 -12.84 -6.01
N PHE A 337 -2.58 -13.00 -7.33
CA PHE A 337 -1.83 -14.04 -8.04
C PHE A 337 -0.33 -14.05 -7.72
N TYR A 338 0.30 -12.88 -7.66
CA TYR A 338 1.70 -12.77 -7.24
C TYR A 338 1.86 -12.83 -5.73
N GLY A 339 1.06 -12.07 -4.97
CA GLY A 339 1.24 -11.95 -3.52
C GLY A 339 0.99 -13.25 -2.75
N SER A 340 0.13 -14.13 -3.27
CA SER A 340 -0.14 -15.45 -2.72
C SER A 340 0.60 -16.57 -3.47
N ASP A 341 1.66 -16.24 -4.23
CA ASP A 341 2.50 -17.15 -5.00
C ASP A 341 1.74 -18.18 -5.87
N LEU A 342 0.50 -17.89 -6.29
CA LEU A 342 -0.32 -18.82 -7.06
C LEU A 342 0.32 -19.16 -8.41
N TYR A 343 1.18 -18.27 -8.91
CA TYR A 343 1.93 -18.48 -10.13
C TYR A 343 3.00 -19.57 -10.03
N SER A 344 3.41 -20.01 -8.83
CA SER A 344 4.27 -21.18 -8.64
C SER A 344 3.48 -22.49 -8.67
N ALA A 345 2.15 -22.42 -8.55
CA ALA A 345 1.30 -23.61 -8.49
C ALA A 345 1.48 -24.47 -9.76
N PRO A 346 1.79 -25.77 -9.62
CA PRO A 346 2.06 -26.65 -10.77
C PRO A 346 0.92 -26.68 -11.77
N VAL A 347 -0.33 -26.54 -11.33
CA VAL A 347 -1.50 -26.54 -12.23
C VAL A 347 -1.48 -25.34 -13.19
N LEU A 348 -0.91 -24.21 -12.78
CA LEU A 348 -0.90 -22.96 -13.55
C LEU A 348 0.41 -22.77 -14.34
N TRP A 349 1.53 -23.28 -13.83
CA TRP A 349 2.86 -23.01 -14.38
C TRP A 349 3.70 -24.21 -14.77
N ARG A 350 3.21 -25.45 -14.58
CA ARG A 350 3.92 -26.62 -15.09
C ARG A 350 4.01 -26.53 -16.60
N GLU A 351 5.24 -26.42 -17.08
CA GLU A 351 5.58 -26.40 -18.50
C GLU A 351 4.87 -27.56 -19.20
N GLY A 352 4.19 -27.25 -20.30
CA GLY A 352 3.51 -28.24 -21.13
C GLY A 352 2.05 -28.56 -20.78
N SER A 353 1.46 -28.02 -19.70
CA SER A 353 0.03 -28.24 -19.45
C SER A 353 -0.85 -27.38 -20.36
N ALA A 354 -1.73 -28.01 -21.15
CA ALA A 354 -2.65 -27.30 -22.05
C ALA A 354 -3.54 -26.28 -21.30
N ALA A 355 -3.94 -26.61 -20.07
CA ALA A 355 -4.72 -25.73 -19.21
C ALA A 355 -3.94 -24.45 -18.82
N GLY A 356 -2.66 -24.59 -18.46
CA GLY A 356 -1.79 -23.45 -18.15
C GLY A 356 -1.61 -22.52 -19.36
N TYR A 357 -1.35 -23.09 -20.54
CA TYR A 357 -1.26 -22.31 -21.79
C TYR A 357 -2.57 -21.56 -22.11
N ALA A 358 -3.72 -22.24 -21.99
CA ALA A 358 -5.02 -21.65 -22.24
C ALA A 358 -5.30 -20.49 -21.27
N LEU A 359 -4.97 -20.63 -19.99
CA LEU A 359 -5.13 -19.56 -19.01
C LEU A 359 -4.23 -18.36 -19.32
N ARG A 360 -2.95 -18.58 -19.66
CA ARG A 360 -2.02 -17.50 -20.04
C ARG A 360 -2.52 -16.72 -21.25
N LEU A 361 -3.02 -17.42 -22.27
CA LEU A 361 -3.63 -16.80 -23.45
C LEU A 361 -4.90 -16.01 -23.10
N LEU A 362 -5.75 -16.54 -22.21
CA LEU A 362 -6.93 -15.83 -21.73
C LEU A 362 -6.55 -14.53 -21.00
N LEU A 363 -5.58 -14.59 -20.07
CA LEU A 363 -5.10 -13.43 -19.32
C LEU A 363 -4.43 -12.38 -20.23
N ALA A 364 -3.64 -12.82 -21.22
CA ALA A 364 -3.08 -11.93 -22.24
C ALA A 364 -4.18 -11.29 -23.11
N GLY A 365 -5.18 -12.06 -23.51
CA GLY A 365 -6.37 -11.58 -24.23
C GLY A 365 -7.16 -10.54 -23.44
N LEU A 366 -7.31 -10.74 -22.12
CA LEU A 366 -7.93 -9.75 -21.22
C LEU A 366 -7.14 -8.43 -21.19
N CYS A 367 -5.80 -8.48 -21.19
CA CYS A 367 -4.97 -7.28 -21.29
C CYS A 367 -5.24 -6.54 -22.62
N GLY A 368 -5.35 -7.26 -23.74
CA GLY A 368 -5.70 -6.68 -25.05
C GLY A 368 -7.09 -6.05 -25.07
N GLY A 369 -8.11 -6.75 -24.56
CA GLY A 369 -9.48 -6.23 -24.44
C GLY A 369 -9.55 -4.98 -23.56
N LEU A 370 -8.79 -4.97 -22.46
CA LEU A 370 -8.70 -3.82 -21.56
C LEU A 370 -8.05 -2.60 -22.24
N ALA A 371 -7.00 -2.81 -23.04
CA ALA A 371 -6.36 -1.76 -23.84
C ALA A 371 -7.40 -1.04 -24.71
N LEU A 372 -8.21 -1.82 -25.43
CA LEU A 372 -9.24 -1.32 -26.33
C LEU A 372 -10.34 -0.55 -25.58
N LEU A 373 -10.79 -1.07 -24.43
CA LEU A 373 -11.81 -0.42 -23.61
C LEU A 373 -11.32 0.93 -23.06
N LEU A 374 -10.10 0.99 -22.53
CA LEU A 374 -9.52 2.21 -21.99
C LEU A 374 -9.22 3.23 -23.11
N TRP A 375 -8.67 2.76 -24.24
CA TRP A 375 -8.39 3.61 -25.40
C TRP A 375 -9.66 4.23 -25.98
N ARG A 376 -10.75 3.46 -26.14
CA ARG A 376 -12.04 3.99 -26.62
C ARG A 376 -12.69 4.94 -25.62
N GLY A 377 -12.54 4.69 -24.32
CA GLY A 377 -13.18 5.45 -23.26
C GLY A 377 -12.49 6.77 -22.91
N GLN A 378 -11.19 6.91 -23.20
CA GLN A 378 -10.38 8.06 -22.78
C GLN A 378 -9.70 8.78 -23.94
N ARG A 379 -9.60 10.11 -23.84
CA ARG A 379 -8.74 10.92 -24.71
C ARG A 379 -7.31 10.87 -24.17
N LEU A 380 -6.60 9.79 -24.44
CA LEU A 380 -5.20 9.62 -24.06
C LEU A 380 -4.28 10.41 -24.99
N THR A 381 -3.19 10.96 -24.44
CA THR A 381 -2.10 11.51 -25.26
C THR A 381 -1.30 10.38 -25.90
N ARG A 382 -0.49 10.69 -26.92
CA ARG A 382 0.40 9.69 -27.54
C ARG A 382 1.31 8.99 -26.51
N LEU A 383 1.85 9.76 -25.56
CA LEU A 383 2.69 9.20 -24.49
C LEU A 383 1.89 8.26 -23.58
N GLN A 384 0.69 8.67 -23.14
CA GLN A 384 -0.18 7.82 -22.31
C GLN A 384 -0.63 6.54 -23.04
N THR A 385 -0.93 6.63 -24.33
CA THR A 385 -1.26 5.45 -25.15
C THR A 385 -0.05 4.52 -25.26
N ALA A 386 1.15 5.06 -25.47
CA ALA A 386 2.37 4.27 -25.51
C ALA A 386 2.67 3.59 -24.17
N THR A 387 2.58 4.31 -23.04
CA THR A 387 2.80 3.73 -21.71
C THR A 387 1.71 2.74 -21.31
N LEU A 388 0.45 2.96 -21.71
CA LEU A 388 -0.64 1.99 -21.55
C LEU A 388 -0.34 0.70 -22.32
N GLY A 389 0.05 0.83 -23.59
CA GLY A 389 0.42 -0.30 -24.43
C GLY A 389 1.60 -1.09 -23.87
N LEU A 390 2.67 -0.39 -23.46
CA LEU A 390 3.84 -1.00 -22.84
C LEU A 390 3.49 -1.68 -21.51
N GLY A 391 2.66 -1.05 -20.67
CA GLY A 391 2.23 -1.62 -19.39
C GLY A 391 1.46 -2.92 -19.55
N LEU A 392 0.46 -2.93 -20.45
CA LEU A 392 -0.34 -4.12 -20.76
C LEU A 392 0.47 -5.22 -21.45
N THR A 393 1.38 -4.85 -22.34
CA THR A 393 2.30 -5.79 -22.97
C THR A 393 3.25 -6.40 -21.95
N GLY A 394 3.74 -5.60 -21.00
CA GLY A 394 4.56 -6.07 -19.88
C GLY A 394 3.82 -7.11 -19.05
N TRP A 395 2.57 -6.83 -18.64
CA TRP A 395 1.74 -7.83 -17.93
C TRP A 395 1.50 -9.10 -18.73
N ALA A 396 1.16 -8.99 -20.02
CA ALA A 396 0.98 -10.17 -20.87
C ALA A 396 2.28 -10.95 -21.05
N ALA A 397 3.42 -10.26 -21.18
CA ALA A 397 4.72 -10.87 -21.35
C ALA A 397 5.18 -11.59 -20.07
N ALA A 398 4.90 -11.04 -18.89
CA ALA A 398 5.22 -11.64 -17.60
C ALA A 398 4.70 -13.07 -17.46
N LEU A 399 3.59 -13.40 -18.15
CA LEU A 399 3.00 -14.75 -18.20
C LEU A 399 3.87 -15.80 -18.91
N TRP A 400 4.87 -15.37 -19.66
CA TRP A 400 5.75 -16.21 -20.47
C TRP A 400 7.19 -16.25 -19.98
N PHE A 401 7.53 -15.43 -18.97
CA PHE A 401 8.86 -15.43 -18.38
C PHE A 401 9.02 -16.55 -17.34
N PRO A 402 10.26 -17.03 -17.10
CA PRO A 402 10.58 -17.87 -15.95
C PRO A 402 10.14 -17.22 -14.64
N GLN A 403 9.83 -18.03 -13.63
CA GLN A 403 9.29 -17.60 -12.33
C GLN A 403 10.08 -16.43 -11.70
N GLU A 404 11.40 -16.45 -11.83
CA GLU A 404 12.30 -15.42 -11.30
C GLU A 404 12.15 -14.05 -11.99
N GLN A 405 11.88 -14.04 -13.29
CA GLN A 405 11.81 -12.83 -14.11
C GLN A 405 10.37 -12.30 -14.23
N ALA A 406 9.38 -13.19 -14.12
CA ALA A 406 7.95 -12.86 -14.25
C ALA A 406 7.52 -11.74 -13.28
N ALA A 407 7.96 -11.80 -12.02
CA ALA A 407 7.63 -10.79 -11.01
C ALA A 407 8.14 -9.38 -11.38
N LEU A 408 9.39 -9.28 -11.86
CA LEU A 408 9.99 -8.02 -12.30
C LEU A 408 9.26 -7.42 -13.51
N VAL A 409 8.95 -8.27 -14.49
CA VAL A 409 8.24 -7.84 -15.71
C VAL A 409 6.81 -7.40 -15.37
N ALA A 410 6.11 -8.12 -14.48
CA ALA A 410 4.79 -7.75 -14.00
C ALA A 410 4.80 -6.42 -13.24
N PHE A 411 5.81 -6.18 -12.40
CA PHE A 411 5.99 -4.91 -11.71
C PHE A 411 6.22 -3.76 -12.70
N GLY A 412 7.11 -3.93 -13.69
CA GLY A 412 7.33 -2.95 -14.75
C GLY A 412 6.03 -2.63 -15.52
N GLY A 413 5.21 -3.66 -15.79
CA GLY A 413 3.88 -3.50 -16.39
C GLY A 413 2.93 -2.66 -15.53
N ALA A 414 2.89 -2.92 -14.21
CA ALA A 414 2.03 -2.19 -13.28
C ALA A 414 2.44 -0.71 -13.17
N VAL A 415 3.75 -0.43 -13.14
CA VAL A 415 4.29 0.93 -13.15
C VAL A 415 3.93 1.65 -14.46
N GLY A 416 4.12 1.00 -15.61
CA GLY A 416 3.74 1.55 -16.92
C GLY A 416 2.26 1.92 -16.99
N LEU A 417 1.39 1.06 -16.48
CA LEU A 417 -0.05 1.31 -16.36
C LEU A 417 -0.39 2.47 -15.43
N ALA A 418 0.23 2.51 -14.25
CA ALA A 418 0.03 3.61 -13.30
C ALA A 418 0.40 4.95 -13.95
N LEU A 419 1.56 5.02 -14.63
CA LEU A 419 2.02 6.20 -15.35
C LEU A 419 1.06 6.61 -16.49
N ALA A 420 0.51 5.65 -17.22
CA ALA A 420 -0.45 5.91 -18.30
C ALA A 420 -1.75 6.57 -17.79
N LEU A 421 -2.15 6.25 -16.56
CA LEU A 421 -3.38 6.75 -15.96
C LEU A 421 -3.22 8.05 -15.19
N VAL A 422 -1.99 8.54 -15.00
CA VAL A 422 -1.75 9.85 -14.40
C VAL A 422 -2.40 10.93 -15.28
N PRO A 423 -3.35 11.73 -14.77
CA PRO A 423 -4.00 12.77 -15.55
C PRO A 423 -2.98 13.77 -16.13
N ASN A 424 -3.17 14.20 -17.38
CA ASN A 424 -2.28 15.17 -18.05
C ASN A 424 -2.10 16.49 -17.28
N SER A 425 -3.06 16.85 -16.41
CA SER A 425 -2.95 17.99 -15.50
C SER A 425 -1.79 17.90 -14.49
N PHE A 426 -1.19 16.72 -14.32
CA PHE A 426 0.00 16.53 -13.49
C PHE A 426 1.30 16.64 -14.29
N LEU A 427 1.23 16.57 -15.62
CA LEU A 427 2.39 16.89 -16.45
C LEU A 427 2.55 18.42 -16.44
N PRO A 428 3.78 18.94 -16.31
CA PRO A 428 4.00 20.37 -16.46
C PRO A 428 3.39 20.79 -17.79
N ALA A 429 2.49 21.78 -17.77
CA ALA A 429 1.96 22.34 -18.99
C ALA A 429 3.18 22.70 -19.85
N SER A 430 3.30 22.07 -21.03
CA SER A 430 4.30 22.47 -21.99
C SER A 430 4.15 23.98 -22.13
N VAL A 431 5.23 24.73 -21.85
CA VAL A 431 5.25 26.18 -22.01
C VAL A 431 4.56 26.49 -23.33
N PRO A 432 3.47 27.29 -23.33
CA PRO A 432 2.71 27.55 -24.55
C PRO A 432 3.69 27.92 -25.65
N ALA A 433 3.61 27.28 -26.81
CA ALA A 433 4.52 27.57 -27.93
C ALA A 433 4.48 29.06 -28.34
N GLU A 434 3.40 29.77 -27.97
CA GLU A 434 3.25 31.21 -28.11
C GLU A 434 4.23 32.02 -27.24
N MET A 435 4.66 31.51 -26.07
CA MET A 435 5.70 32.16 -25.25
C MET A 435 7.10 32.07 -25.87
N THR A 436 7.32 31.21 -26.85
CA THR A 436 8.58 31.12 -27.60
C THR A 436 8.59 32.06 -28.82
N GLN A 437 7.44 32.57 -29.27
CA GLN A 437 7.34 33.49 -30.42
C GLN A 437 7.34 34.98 -30.05
N GLN A 438 7.22 35.34 -28.77
CA GLN A 438 7.29 36.75 -28.31
C GLN A 438 8.66 37.18 -27.76
N ALA A 439 9.68 36.32 -27.85
CA ALA A 439 11.07 36.78 -27.71
C ALA A 439 11.53 37.47 -29.02
N GLU A 440 10.79 38.48 -29.48
CA GLU A 440 11.41 39.48 -30.34
C GLU A 440 12.50 40.19 -29.52
N PRO A 441 13.67 40.47 -30.10
CA PRO A 441 14.71 41.18 -29.40
C PRO A 441 14.12 42.49 -28.89
N PHE A 442 14.19 42.68 -27.57
CA PHE A 442 13.86 43.92 -26.90
C PHE A 442 14.77 45.00 -27.49
N VAL A 443 14.30 45.68 -28.54
CA VAL A 443 14.92 46.90 -29.05
C VAL A 443 14.91 47.86 -27.86
N GLN A 444 16.10 48.20 -27.39
CA GLN A 444 16.30 49.20 -26.35
C GLN A 444 15.63 50.50 -26.79
N GLN A 445 14.39 50.72 -26.36
CA GLN A 445 13.86 52.07 -26.29
C GLN A 445 14.59 52.75 -25.14
N GLU A 446 15.59 53.55 -25.50
CA GLU A 446 16.27 54.46 -24.58
C GLU A 446 15.23 55.26 -23.80
N ALA A 447 15.23 55.09 -22.48
CA ALA A 447 14.39 55.87 -21.61
C ALA A 447 14.78 57.36 -21.71
N PRO A 448 13.84 58.29 -21.86
CA PRO A 448 14.15 59.71 -21.88
C PRO A 448 14.76 60.12 -20.54
N VAL A 449 16.00 60.62 -20.60
CA VAL A 449 16.76 61.18 -19.49
C VAL A 449 15.93 62.28 -18.81
N ARG A 450 15.36 61.97 -17.64
CA ARG A 450 14.78 62.99 -16.75
C ARG A 450 15.92 63.87 -16.23
N LYS A 451 16.02 65.09 -16.78
CA LYS A 451 16.80 66.18 -16.18
C LYS A 451 16.14 66.55 -14.85
N ASN A 452 16.85 66.30 -13.74
CA ASN A 452 16.53 66.90 -12.46
C ASN A 452 16.81 68.41 -12.51
N PRO A 453 15.82 69.29 -12.28
CA PRO A 453 16.12 70.67 -11.97
C PRO A 453 16.55 70.74 -10.50
N ALA A 454 17.85 70.99 -10.32
CA ALA A 454 18.37 71.56 -9.10
C ALA A 454 17.83 72.98 -8.91
N GLY A 455 17.49 73.33 -7.67
CA GLY A 455 17.37 74.72 -7.23
C GLY A 455 16.05 75.03 -6.54
N ALA A 456 16.09 75.18 -5.21
CA ALA A 456 16.11 76.51 -4.59
C ALA A 456 15.89 76.37 -3.08
N SER A 457 16.83 76.92 -2.32
CA SER A 457 16.69 77.20 -0.90
C SER A 457 15.68 78.34 -0.68
N ALA A 458 14.94 78.32 0.43
CA ALA A 458 14.55 79.55 1.11
C ALA A 458 14.24 79.25 2.59
N ALA A 459 14.79 80.10 3.43
CA ALA A 459 14.76 80.10 4.88
C ALA A 459 13.54 80.87 5.44
N ALA A 460 13.52 80.96 6.79
CA ALA A 460 12.66 81.77 7.66
C ALA A 460 11.29 81.15 7.99
N GLY A 461 10.80 81.13 9.23
CA GLY A 461 11.27 81.68 10.50
C GLY A 461 10.07 81.76 11.47
N GLY A 462 10.33 81.87 12.78
CA GLY A 462 9.43 82.57 13.70
C GLY A 462 8.54 81.76 14.65
N ILE A 463 8.88 81.95 15.94
CA ILE A 463 8.13 81.78 17.21
C ILE A 463 7.98 80.36 17.76
#